data_AF-A0A3P3W525-F1
#
_entry.id   AF-A0A3P3W525-F1
#
_cell.length_a   1.000
_cell.length_b   1.000
_cell.length_c   1.000
_cell.angle_alpha   90.00
_cell.angle_beta   90.00
_cell.angle_gamma   90.00
#
_symmetry.space_group_name_H-M   'P 1'
#
loop_
_entity.id
_entity.type
_entity.pdbx_description
1 polymer ?
#
loop_
_entity_poly.entity_id
_entity_poly.type
_entity_poly.pdbx_seq_one_letter_code
_entity_poly.pdbx_strand_id
1 'polypeptide(L)'
;MKKHLFIGLLFSFFLSSCIQLRGLRDDYKHLSDEEKQVILPFKNDLEPSREIAYTLNAEILLKELQKHDKAMVYVFTWGCSSDACLPLTIYENYAKQNGYKIFFVLTSYLDLGEAMKEPINEPIYIIDSNYYGHKWFRKYVTFFENELKGLDKKHKENFEGNLFFYKNGKYQETRFYLPESGS
;
A
#
# COMPACT_ATOMS: atom_id res chain seq x y z
N MET A 1 49.47 -12.79 -23.39
CA MET A 1 48.74 -11.79 -22.57
C MET A 1 47.27 -11.54 -22.98
N LYS A 2 46.82 -11.88 -24.20
CA LYS A 2 45.40 -11.69 -24.61
C LYS A 2 44.42 -12.83 -24.19
N LYS A 3 44.90 -14.05 -23.94
CA LYS A 3 44.05 -15.19 -23.55
C LYS A 3 43.57 -15.16 -22.08
N HIS A 4 44.33 -14.53 -21.18
CA HIS A 4 43.94 -14.39 -19.76
C HIS A 4 42.91 -13.27 -19.53
N LEU A 5 42.82 -12.29 -20.44
CA LEU A 5 41.84 -11.21 -20.38
C LEU A 5 40.41 -11.72 -20.64
N PHE A 6 40.26 -12.73 -21.51
CA PHE A 6 38.97 -13.36 -21.80
C PHE A 6 38.46 -14.27 -20.68
N ILE A 7 39.37 -14.88 -19.90
CA ILE A 7 39.00 -15.73 -18.76
C ILE A 7 38.53 -14.88 -17.57
N GLY A 8 39.10 -13.69 -17.38
CA GLY A 8 38.62 -12.73 -16.37
C GLY A 8 37.22 -12.18 -16.65
N LEU A 9 36.87 -11.97 -17.93
CA LEU A 9 35.55 -11.46 -18.32
C LEU A 9 34.43 -12.50 -18.20
N LEU A 10 34.74 -13.80 -18.36
CA LEU A 10 33.78 -14.89 -18.18
C LEU A 10 33.42 -15.13 -16.70
N PHE A 11 34.35 -14.88 -15.78
CA PHE A 11 34.15 -15.12 -14.34
C PHE A 11 33.21 -14.07 -13.70
N SER A 12 33.09 -12.87 -14.29
CA SER A 12 32.18 -11.82 -13.82
C SER A 12 30.70 -12.07 -14.13
N PHE A 13 30.38 -12.97 -15.07
CA PHE A 13 28.99 -13.32 -15.42
C PHE A 13 28.35 -14.38 -14.51
N PHE A 14 29.14 -15.10 -13.70
CA PHE A 14 28.61 -16.12 -12.77
C PHE A 14 28.22 -15.58 -11.40
N LEU A 15 28.50 -14.30 -11.10
CA LEU A 15 28.16 -13.65 -9.83
C LEU A 15 26.83 -12.87 -9.86
N SER A 16 26.06 -12.91 -10.96
CA SER A 16 24.85 -12.10 -11.12
C SER A 16 23.54 -12.73 -10.59
N SER A 17 23.55 -13.91 -9.97
CA SER A 17 22.31 -14.61 -9.61
C SER A 17 22.01 -14.62 -8.11
N CYS A 18 21.52 -13.49 -7.60
CA CYS A 18 20.34 -13.37 -6.72
C CYS A 18 20.15 -11.92 -6.25
N ILE A 19 20.21 -10.94 -7.16
CA ILE A 19 19.71 -9.60 -6.82
C ILE A 19 18.18 -9.70 -6.75
N GLN A 20 17.66 -9.84 -5.54
CA GLN A 20 16.24 -9.76 -5.26
C GLN A 20 15.81 -8.29 -5.38
N LEU A 21 15.40 -7.89 -6.59
CA LEU A 21 14.80 -6.57 -6.82
C LEU A 21 13.45 -6.50 -6.09
N ARG A 22 13.45 -5.89 -4.90
CA ARG A 22 12.27 -5.58 -4.08
C ARG A 22 11.76 -4.16 -4.39
N GLY A 23 10.47 -3.89 -4.17
CA GLY A 23 9.87 -2.56 -4.30
C GLY A 23 9.61 -2.06 -5.74
N LEU A 24 9.95 -2.87 -6.75
CA LEU A 24 9.59 -2.59 -8.15
C LEU A 24 8.29 -3.27 -8.59
N ARG A 25 7.91 -4.33 -7.86
CA ARG A 25 6.71 -5.12 -8.13
C ARG A 25 5.78 -5.10 -6.92
N ASP A 26 4.84 -6.02 -6.85
CA ASP A 26 3.99 -6.20 -5.68
C ASP A 26 4.70 -6.89 -4.50
N ASP A 27 5.87 -7.49 -4.72
CA ASP A 27 6.70 -8.16 -3.70
C ASP A 27 6.13 -9.47 -3.11
N TYR A 28 5.00 -9.99 -3.63
CA TYR A 28 4.38 -11.22 -3.11
C TYR A 28 5.33 -12.44 -3.08
N LYS A 29 6.21 -12.54 -4.09
CA LYS A 29 7.18 -13.64 -4.21
C LYS A 29 8.23 -13.67 -3.09
N HIS A 30 8.35 -12.60 -2.31
CA HIS A 30 9.31 -12.48 -1.21
C HIS A 30 8.72 -12.85 0.15
N LEU A 31 7.40 -13.11 0.21
CA LEU A 31 6.74 -13.50 1.44
C LEU A 31 7.18 -14.89 1.90
N SER A 32 7.33 -15.04 3.21
CA SER A 32 7.43 -16.34 3.86
C SER A 32 6.13 -17.13 3.71
N ASP A 33 6.18 -18.43 3.98
CA ASP A 33 4.97 -19.25 3.90
C ASP A 33 4.00 -18.93 5.05
N GLU A 34 4.52 -18.52 6.21
CA GLU A 34 3.73 -18.01 7.33
C GLU A 34 3.01 -16.70 6.97
N GLU A 35 3.69 -15.75 6.32
CA GLU A 35 3.06 -14.50 5.88
C GLU A 35 1.95 -14.74 4.85
N LYS A 36 2.13 -15.70 3.93
CA LYS A 36 1.08 -16.06 2.96
C LYS A 36 -0.18 -16.63 3.61
N GLN A 37 -0.05 -17.33 4.73
CA GLN A 37 -1.19 -17.94 5.43
C GLN A 37 -2.11 -16.90 6.09
N VAL A 38 -1.60 -15.71 6.38
CA VAL A 38 -2.35 -14.62 7.02
C VAL A 38 -2.86 -13.57 6.02
N ILE A 39 -2.82 -13.87 4.71
CA ILE A 39 -3.35 -12.99 3.66
C ILE A 39 -4.67 -13.55 3.12
N LEU A 40 -5.75 -12.78 3.22
CA LEU A 40 -7.07 -13.16 2.69
C LEU A 40 -7.68 -12.04 1.82
N PRO A 41 -8.51 -12.34 0.81
CA PRO A 41 -9.27 -11.32 0.11
C PRO A 41 -10.28 -10.64 1.05
N PHE A 42 -10.32 -9.31 1.06
CA PHE A 42 -11.34 -8.56 1.80
C PHE A 42 -12.71 -8.72 1.14
N LYS A 43 -13.77 -8.74 1.96
CA LYS A 43 -15.16 -8.70 1.51
C LYS A 43 -15.94 -7.74 2.40
N ASN A 44 -16.86 -6.98 1.83
CA ASN A 44 -17.63 -5.97 2.59
C ASN A 44 -18.57 -6.55 3.65
N ASP A 45 -18.83 -7.85 3.67
CA ASP A 45 -19.63 -8.55 4.68
C ASP A 45 -18.78 -9.17 5.81
N LEU A 46 -17.45 -9.00 5.75
CA LEU A 46 -16.51 -9.54 6.71
C LEU A 46 -16.11 -8.48 7.75
N GLU A 47 -16.18 -8.83 9.03
CA GLU A 47 -15.56 -8.07 10.12
C GLU A 47 -14.04 -8.37 10.13
N PRO A 48 -13.18 -7.38 9.80
CA PRO A 48 -11.76 -7.64 9.63
C PRO A 48 -11.03 -7.80 10.97
N SER A 49 -10.11 -8.76 11.02
CA SER A 49 -9.23 -8.99 12.17
C SER A 49 -7.89 -8.31 11.97
N ARG A 50 -7.33 -7.74 13.05
CA ARG A 50 -5.98 -7.16 13.07
C ARG A 50 -4.86 -8.17 12.77
N GLU A 51 -5.11 -9.45 13.02
CA GLU A 51 -4.14 -10.55 12.82
C GLU A 51 -4.02 -10.98 11.35
N ILE A 52 -4.95 -10.53 10.50
CA ILE A 52 -5.01 -10.89 9.08
C ILE A 52 -4.74 -9.64 8.24
N ALA A 53 -3.94 -9.81 7.19
CA ALA A 53 -3.78 -8.81 6.15
C ALA A 53 -4.77 -9.08 5.02
N TYR A 54 -5.42 -8.03 4.50
CA TYR A 54 -6.48 -8.21 3.52
C TYR A 54 -6.14 -7.61 2.14
N THR A 55 -6.29 -8.37 1.07
CA THR A 55 -6.18 -7.81 -0.28
C THR A 55 -7.48 -7.15 -0.71
N LEU A 56 -7.40 -5.97 -1.35
CA LEU A 56 -8.58 -5.28 -1.89
C LEU A 56 -8.26 -4.46 -3.15
N ASN A 57 -9.31 -4.06 -3.85
CA ASN A 57 -9.27 -3.06 -4.92
C ASN A 57 -10.11 -1.84 -4.53
N ALA A 58 -10.04 -0.77 -5.34
CA ALA A 58 -10.77 0.46 -5.06
C ALA A 58 -12.29 0.27 -5.04
N GLU A 59 -12.86 -0.62 -5.86
CA GLU A 59 -14.32 -0.87 -5.87
C GLU A 59 -14.82 -1.41 -4.52
N ILE A 60 -14.11 -2.40 -3.97
CA ILE A 60 -14.44 -2.99 -2.65
C ILE A 60 -14.26 -1.95 -1.55
N LEU A 61 -13.16 -1.19 -1.58
CA LEU A 61 -12.89 -0.17 -0.56
C LEU A 61 -13.95 0.94 -0.60
N LEU A 62 -14.28 1.48 -1.78
CA LEU A 62 -15.30 2.53 -1.92
C LEU A 62 -16.67 2.11 -1.37
N LYS A 63 -17.07 0.84 -1.52
CA LYS A 63 -18.28 0.30 -0.89
C LYS A 63 -18.19 0.30 0.64
N GLU A 64 -17.01 0.01 1.19
CA GLU A 64 -16.77 0.05 2.64
C GLU A 64 -16.82 1.47 3.18
N LEU A 65 -16.22 2.43 2.48
CA LEU A 65 -16.20 3.84 2.87
C LEU A 65 -17.60 4.45 2.98
N GLN A 66 -18.60 3.91 2.28
CA GLN A 66 -19.99 4.37 2.36
C GLN A 66 -20.66 4.06 3.71
N LYS A 67 -20.12 3.12 4.49
CA LYS A 67 -20.66 2.76 5.80
C LYS A 67 -20.25 3.72 6.91
N HIS A 68 -19.40 4.69 6.61
CA HIS A 68 -18.82 5.61 7.59
C HIS A 68 -19.11 7.07 7.20
N ASP A 69 -19.54 7.87 8.17
CA ASP A 69 -19.81 9.30 7.97
C ASP A 69 -18.56 10.05 7.48
N LYS A 70 -17.41 9.69 8.07
CA LYS A 70 -16.08 10.17 7.70
C LYS A 70 -15.11 9.00 7.62
N ALA A 71 -14.32 8.96 6.57
CA ALA A 71 -13.26 7.96 6.43
C ALA A 71 -11.98 8.59 5.86
N MET A 72 -10.84 8.00 6.23
CA MET A 72 -9.52 8.38 5.77
C MET A 72 -8.81 7.12 5.26
N VAL A 73 -8.30 7.15 4.03
CA VAL A 73 -7.48 6.07 3.48
C VAL A 73 -6.05 6.56 3.42
N TYR A 74 -5.14 5.83 4.07
CA TYR A 74 -3.71 6.06 3.96
C TYR A 74 -3.09 4.99 3.07
N VAL A 75 -2.66 5.40 1.87
CA VAL A 75 -2.00 4.51 0.90
C VAL A 75 -0.50 4.64 1.10
N PHE A 76 0.19 3.60 1.56
CA PHE A 76 1.58 3.75 2.00
C PHE A 76 2.48 2.60 1.58
N THR A 77 3.77 2.92 1.48
CA THR A 77 4.82 1.94 1.28
C THR A 77 5.62 1.82 2.57
N TRP A 78 5.81 0.60 3.05
CA TRP A 78 6.69 0.36 4.19
C TRP A 78 8.13 0.79 3.89
N GLY A 79 8.82 1.35 4.88
CA GLY A 79 10.18 1.86 4.72
C GLY A 79 10.26 3.20 3.98
N CYS A 80 9.14 3.92 3.84
CA CYS A 80 9.16 5.29 3.34
C CYS A 80 10.04 6.19 4.22
N SER A 81 10.90 6.99 3.57
CA SER A 81 11.87 7.88 4.22
C SER A 81 11.50 9.37 4.17
N SER A 82 10.33 9.73 3.63
CA SER A 82 9.86 11.12 3.66
C SER A 82 9.56 11.53 5.09
N ASP A 83 9.74 12.81 5.39
CA ASP A 83 9.25 13.47 6.61
C ASP A 83 7.73 13.33 6.81
N ALA A 84 6.96 13.24 5.73
CA ALA A 84 5.53 12.95 5.76
C ALA A 84 5.19 11.53 6.21
N CYS A 85 6.14 10.59 6.23
CA CYS A 85 5.91 9.19 6.58
C CYS A 85 6.05 8.98 8.09
N LEU A 86 4.96 9.27 8.79
CA LEU A 86 4.86 9.17 10.24
C LEU A 86 4.58 7.71 10.67
N PRO A 87 4.80 7.36 11.96
CA PRO A 87 4.31 6.09 12.51
C PRO A 87 2.80 5.92 12.32
N LEU A 88 2.33 4.69 12.07
CA LEU A 88 0.91 4.44 11.76
C LEU A 88 -0.01 4.88 12.90
N THR A 89 0.46 4.79 14.14
CA THR A 89 -0.24 5.27 15.34
C THR A 89 -0.56 6.76 15.30
N ILE A 90 0.24 7.59 14.64
CA ILE A 90 -0.04 9.03 14.51
C ILE A 90 -1.27 9.25 13.63
N TYR A 91 -1.37 8.55 12.51
CA TYR A 91 -2.56 8.62 11.64
C TYR A 91 -3.80 8.02 12.32
N GLU A 92 -3.66 6.89 13.03
CA GLU A 92 -4.76 6.29 13.78
C GLU A 92 -5.30 7.24 14.86
N ASN A 93 -4.40 7.89 15.61
CA ASN A 93 -4.78 8.87 16.62
C ASN A 93 -5.46 10.09 16.00
N TYR A 94 -4.91 10.63 14.90
CA TYR A 94 -5.53 11.74 14.18
C TYR A 94 -6.94 11.37 13.71
N ALA A 95 -7.10 10.19 13.11
CA ALA A 95 -8.39 9.70 12.63
C ALA A 95 -9.40 9.60 13.77
N LYS A 96 -9.00 8.97 14.88
CA LYS A 96 -9.83 8.84 16.08
C LYS A 96 -10.25 10.19 16.66
N GLN A 97 -9.33 11.14 16.78
CA GLN A 97 -9.61 12.47 17.33
C GLN A 97 -10.58 13.28 16.45
N ASN A 98 -10.56 13.07 15.13
CA ASN A 98 -11.37 13.83 14.18
C ASN A 98 -12.62 13.07 13.68
N GLY A 99 -12.88 11.90 14.25
CA GLY A 99 -14.06 11.08 13.96
C GLY A 99 -14.01 10.36 12.60
N TYR A 100 -12.81 10.07 12.08
CA TYR A 100 -12.63 9.27 10.87
C TYR A 100 -12.48 7.79 11.21
N LYS A 101 -13.10 6.92 10.40
CA LYS A 101 -12.62 5.53 10.24
C LYS A 101 -11.38 5.55 9.34
N ILE A 102 -10.27 4.97 9.80
CA ILE A 102 -9.03 4.90 9.01
C ILE A 102 -8.86 3.53 8.35
N PHE A 103 -8.35 3.54 7.12
CA PHE A 103 -7.96 2.35 6.36
C PHE A 103 -6.49 2.47 5.98
N PHE A 104 -5.66 1.54 6.48
CA PHE A 104 -4.25 1.44 6.15
C PHE A 104 -4.06 0.52 4.95
N VAL A 105 -3.65 1.08 3.80
CA VAL A 105 -3.51 0.32 2.54
C VAL A 105 -2.06 0.30 2.12
N LEU A 106 -1.40 -0.84 2.28
CA LEU A 106 -0.08 -1.10 1.73
C LEU A 106 -0.12 -1.15 0.20
N THR A 107 0.82 -0.43 -0.40
CA THR A 107 1.03 -0.43 -1.84
C THR A 107 1.61 -1.74 -2.38
N SER A 108 2.22 -2.57 -1.54
CA SER A 108 2.87 -3.83 -1.91
C SER A 108 3.04 -4.74 -0.69
N TYR A 109 3.37 -6.00 -0.90
CA TYR A 109 3.75 -6.98 0.15
C TYR A 109 5.14 -6.73 0.75
N LEU A 110 5.80 -5.63 0.38
CA LEU A 110 7.11 -5.25 0.90
C LEU A 110 7.07 -5.12 2.43
N ASP A 111 7.84 -5.97 3.10
CA ASP A 111 7.99 -6.01 4.57
C ASP A 111 6.65 -6.07 5.33
N LEU A 112 5.69 -6.85 4.80
CA LEU A 112 4.37 -7.05 5.39
C LEU A 112 4.43 -7.46 6.87
N GLY A 113 5.31 -8.40 7.22
CA GLY A 113 5.47 -8.83 8.61
C GLY A 113 5.86 -7.71 9.57
N GLU A 114 6.59 -6.68 9.11
CA GLU A 114 6.92 -5.51 9.93
C GLU A 114 5.73 -4.55 10.04
N ALA A 115 5.06 -4.25 8.92
CA ALA A 115 3.83 -3.44 8.94
C ALA A 115 2.75 -4.05 9.87
N MET A 116 2.66 -5.38 9.91
CA MET A 116 1.75 -6.10 10.78
C MET A 116 2.13 -6.03 12.27
N LYS A 117 3.34 -5.64 12.65
CA LYS A 117 3.76 -5.48 14.06
C LYS A 117 3.48 -4.08 14.61
N GLU A 118 3.10 -3.12 13.76
CA GLU A 118 2.79 -1.76 14.20
C GLU A 118 1.69 -1.76 15.28
N PRO A 119 1.83 -0.97 16.36
CA PRO A 119 0.90 -0.96 17.49
C PRO A 119 -0.38 -0.16 17.19
N ILE A 120 -1.06 -0.51 16.10
CA ILE A 120 -2.36 0.01 15.66
C ILE A 120 -3.46 -1.04 15.87
N ASN A 121 -4.69 -0.57 16.00
CA ASN A 121 -5.88 -1.40 16.17
C ASN A 121 -6.48 -1.83 14.83
N GLU A 122 -6.31 -1.00 13.80
CA GLU A 122 -6.91 -1.24 12.49
C GLU A 122 -6.15 -2.31 11.67
N PRO A 123 -6.85 -3.12 10.87
CA PRO A 123 -6.24 -4.11 10.01
C PRO A 123 -5.40 -3.45 8.91
N ILE A 124 -4.43 -4.23 8.39
CA ILE A 124 -3.64 -3.83 7.23
C ILE A 124 -4.32 -4.38 5.97
N TYR A 125 -4.57 -3.49 5.01
CA TYR A 125 -5.02 -3.83 3.67
C TYR A 125 -3.85 -3.75 2.68
N ILE A 126 -3.95 -4.46 1.56
CA ILE A 126 -2.93 -4.52 0.51
C ILE A 126 -3.64 -4.36 -0.83
N ILE A 127 -3.08 -3.54 -1.72
CA ILE A 127 -3.64 -3.40 -3.08
C ILE A 127 -3.53 -4.74 -3.82
N ASP A 128 -4.65 -5.24 -4.33
CA ASP A 128 -4.70 -6.45 -5.15
C ASP A 128 -4.16 -6.16 -6.56
N SER A 129 -2.86 -6.35 -6.73
CA SER A 129 -2.17 -6.18 -8.02
C SER A 129 -2.70 -7.12 -9.11
N ASN A 130 -3.31 -8.27 -8.75
CA ASN A 130 -3.89 -9.20 -9.73
C ASN A 130 -5.15 -8.61 -10.37
N TYR A 131 -6.01 -7.96 -9.58
CA TYR A 131 -7.20 -7.25 -10.09
C TYR A 131 -6.84 -6.24 -11.19
N TYR A 132 -5.73 -5.51 -11.00
CA TYR A 132 -5.26 -4.51 -11.95
C TYR A 132 -4.52 -5.10 -13.17
N GLY A 133 -4.29 -6.42 -13.22
CA GLY A 133 -3.60 -7.09 -14.31
C GLY A 133 -2.12 -6.66 -14.47
N HIS A 134 -1.54 -6.06 -13.44
CA HIS A 134 -0.19 -5.52 -13.48
C HIS A 134 0.56 -5.77 -12.19
N LYS A 135 1.75 -6.38 -12.31
CA LYS A 135 2.68 -6.55 -11.19
C LYS A 135 3.63 -5.38 -10.99
N TRP A 136 3.58 -4.36 -11.84
CA TRP A 136 4.44 -3.17 -11.72
C TRP A 136 3.86 -2.18 -10.74
N PHE A 137 4.56 -1.98 -9.62
CA PHE A 137 4.19 -1.12 -8.50
C PHE A 137 3.48 0.16 -8.93
N ARG A 138 4.20 1.01 -9.68
CA ARG A 138 3.72 2.33 -10.10
C ARG A 138 2.41 2.28 -10.88
N LYS A 139 2.15 1.22 -11.66
CA LYS A 139 0.95 1.15 -12.50
C LYS A 139 -0.29 0.85 -11.69
N TYR A 140 -0.27 -0.24 -10.90
CA TYR A 140 -1.48 -0.64 -10.19
C TYR A 140 -1.78 0.29 -9.02
N VAL A 141 -0.76 0.91 -8.40
CA VAL A 141 -0.96 1.94 -7.36
C VAL A 141 -1.67 3.15 -7.96
N THR A 142 -1.18 3.69 -9.08
CA THR A 142 -1.86 4.81 -9.77
C THR A 142 -3.29 4.44 -10.19
N PHE A 143 -3.53 3.20 -10.64
CA PHE A 143 -4.88 2.76 -11.01
C PHE A 143 -5.82 2.75 -9.80
N PHE A 144 -5.35 2.22 -8.68
CA PHE A 144 -6.08 2.19 -7.41
C PHE A 144 -6.39 3.62 -6.91
N GLU A 145 -5.40 4.50 -6.89
CA GLU A 145 -5.56 5.90 -6.44
C GLU A 145 -6.52 6.69 -7.34
N ASN A 146 -6.44 6.51 -8.66
CA ASN A 146 -7.37 7.14 -9.60
C ASN A 146 -8.82 6.68 -9.37
N GLU A 147 -9.04 5.38 -9.20
CA GLU A 147 -10.37 4.83 -8.93
C GLU A 147 -10.91 5.32 -7.58
N LEU A 148 -10.07 5.45 -6.55
CA LEU A 148 -10.42 6.04 -5.26
C LEU A 148 -10.95 7.47 -5.37
N LYS A 149 -10.46 8.25 -6.34
CA LYS A 149 -10.93 9.61 -6.65
C LYS A 149 -12.15 9.65 -7.59
N GLY A 150 -12.60 8.49 -8.08
CA GLY A 150 -13.68 8.40 -9.07
C GLY A 150 -13.24 8.77 -10.49
N LEU A 151 -11.94 8.69 -10.78
CA LEU A 151 -11.36 8.99 -12.09
C LEU A 151 -11.21 7.71 -12.93
N ASP A 152 -11.01 7.87 -14.24
CA ASP A 152 -10.58 6.74 -15.08
C ASP A 152 -9.26 6.18 -14.54
N LYS A 153 -9.16 4.86 -14.41
CA LYS A 153 -7.96 4.24 -13.82
C LYS A 153 -6.65 4.61 -14.53
N LYS A 154 -6.67 4.94 -15.83
CA LYS A 154 -5.49 5.34 -16.61
C LYS A 154 -5.30 6.85 -16.69
N HIS A 155 -6.07 7.62 -15.92
CA HIS A 155 -5.93 9.06 -15.85
C HIS A 155 -4.52 9.46 -15.39
N LYS A 156 -4.01 10.56 -15.93
CA LYS A 156 -2.69 11.09 -15.61
C LYS A 156 -2.86 12.26 -14.66
N GLU A 157 -2.63 12.02 -13.38
CA GLU A 157 -2.55 13.09 -12.39
C GLU A 157 -1.12 13.38 -11.96
N ASN A 158 -0.95 14.58 -11.43
CA ASN A 158 0.20 14.87 -10.59
C ASN A 158 -0.01 14.21 -9.23
N PHE A 159 1.09 13.87 -8.58
CA PHE A 159 1.04 13.30 -7.23
C PHE A 159 0.65 14.39 -6.22
N GLU A 160 -0.52 14.24 -5.61
CA GLU A 160 -1.09 15.20 -4.63
C GLU A 160 -0.91 14.73 -3.18
N GLY A 161 -0.41 13.51 -3.00
CA GLY A 161 -0.27 12.84 -1.72
C GLY A 161 -0.99 11.50 -1.69
N ASN A 162 -1.08 10.95 -0.50
CA ASN A 162 -1.49 9.57 -0.27
C ASN A 162 -2.44 9.40 0.92
N LEU A 163 -2.93 10.52 1.46
CA LEU A 163 -4.02 10.57 2.43
C LEU A 163 -5.29 11.01 1.69
N PHE A 164 -6.25 10.12 1.56
CA PHE A 164 -7.51 10.38 0.86
C PHE A 164 -8.64 10.52 1.88
N PHE A 165 -9.35 11.63 1.82
CA PHE A 165 -10.42 11.95 2.76
C PHE A 165 -11.79 11.78 2.12
N TYR A 166 -12.71 11.17 2.88
CA TYR A 166 -14.07 10.87 2.44
C TYR A 166 -15.10 11.33 3.46
N LYS A 167 -16.26 11.75 2.94
CA LYS A 167 -17.47 12.02 3.72
C LYS A 167 -18.65 11.30 3.09
N ASN A 168 -19.31 10.42 3.85
CA ASN A 168 -20.42 9.57 3.38
C ASN A 168 -20.07 8.84 2.07
N GLY A 169 -18.87 8.23 2.01
CA GLY A 169 -18.35 7.54 0.83
C GLY A 169 -17.98 8.43 -0.37
N LYS A 170 -18.09 9.76 -0.27
CA LYS A 170 -17.68 10.69 -1.34
C LYS A 170 -16.30 11.25 -1.10
N TYR A 171 -15.41 11.13 -2.08
CA TYR A 171 -14.09 11.75 -2.09
C TYR A 171 -14.20 13.26 -1.84
N GLN A 172 -13.35 13.80 -0.96
CA GLN A 172 -13.28 15.21 -0.62
C GLN A 172 -11.97 15.83 -1.14
N GLU A 173 -10.84 15.23 -0.76
CA GLU A 173 -9.52 15.74 -1.07
C GLU A 173 -8.44 14.67 -0.84
N THR A 174 -7.28 14.91 -1.45
CA THR A 174 -6.03 14.19 -1.17
C THR A 174 -5.04 15.16 -0.53
N ARG A 175 -4.29 14.69 0.47
CA ARG A 175 -3.22 15.47 1.11
C ARG A 175 -1.94 14.65 1.22
N PHE A 176 -0.83 15.37 1.24
CA PHE A 176 0.49 14.80 1.52
C PHE A 176 0.81 14.79 3.03
N TYR A 177 0.36 15.79 3.78
CA TYR A 177 0.52 15.87 5.24
C TYR A 177 -0.82 15.76 5.96
N LEU A 178 -0.79 15.28 7.20
CA LEU A 178 -1.92 15.38 8.11
C LEU A 178 -2.30 16.85 8.32
N PRO A 179 -3.59 17.22 8.29
CA PRO A 179 -4.03 18.55 8.69
C PRO A 179 -3.62 18.83 10.13
N GLU A 180 -3.29 20.09 10.43
CA GLU A 180 -3.17 20.52 11.82
C GLU A 180 -4.51 20.24 12.51
N SER A 181 -4.47 19.50 13.62
CA SER A 181 -5.63 19.34 14.49
C SER A 181 -6.01 20.73 14.98
N GLY A 182 -7.17 21.23 14.56
CA GLY A 182 -7.63 22.58 14.94
C GLY A 182 -7.53 22.80 16.46
N SER A 183 -6.87 23.89 16.84
CA SER A 183 -6.79 24.43 18.20
C SER A 183 -8.16 24.81 18.75
#